data_AF-A0A1I6BM66-F1
#
_entry.id   AF-A0A1I6BM66-F1
#
_cell.length_a   1.000
_cell.length_b   1.000
_cell.length_c   1.000
_cell.angle_alpha   90.00
_cell.angle_beta   90.00
_cell.angle_gamma   90.00
#
_symmetry.space_group_name_H-M   'P 1'
#
loop_
_entity.id
_entity.type
_entity.pdbx_description
1 polymer ?
#
loop_
_entity_poly.entity_id
_entity_poly.type
_entity_poly.pdbx_seq_one_letter_code
_entity_poly.pdbx_strand_id
1 'polypeptide(L)'
;MPLIRFVCGTVAGSLLGIPPPACGQGPAAQDSVNHGPGRAYVVLRGAPFPVHHVRADCSGEGFLSVAPVRVDVLNLLVPPAVWRRWAAPPPGVWGPADTLLVVFSVLPDARGAVHWDRLAPDTLPAGQLLPLRALVRAGAAAVAASLRPGASRDHELTTSARLVPVVYRHGAYWAPRSGVLTQYVRVRTRATRRLAWPDYATLDVGRPRVDRDAPWRTIRALLPADAPYPFRRFLPPLGLAVQEALGGVYTVWSRPEQTSSHPGARLSGLGTFAYRPGVGVLHGTYPGYLPLLGWHHVFFDRVAVDDPTRLH
;
A
#
# COMPACT_ATOMS: atom_id res chain seq x y z
N MET A 1 28.33 5.54 24.47
CA MET A 1 27.18 5.52 23.52
C MET A 1 27.64 6.18 22.23
N PRO A 2 27.88 5.46 21.13
CA PRO A 2 28.41 6.09 19.93
C PRO A 2 27.26 6.60 19.05
N LEU A 3 27.29 7.91 18.78
CA LEU A 3 26.62 8.54 17.65
C LEU A 3 27.23 8.00 16.35
N ILE A 4 26.41 7.42 15.47
CA ILE A 4 26.82 7.13 14.10
C ILE A 4 26.55 8.38 13.27
N ARG A 5 27.60 9.15 12.98
CA ARG A 5 27.60 10.23 11.98
C ARG A 5 27.86 9.60 10.61
N PHE A 6 26.93 9.75 9.67
CA PHE A 6 27.22 9.52 8.26
C PHE A 6 27.89 10.76 7.66
N VAL A 7 29.13 10.59 7.19
CA VAL A 7 29.87 11.55 6.38
C VAL A 7 30.00 10.95 4.98
N CYS A 8 29.44 11.61 3.98
CA CYS A 8 29.77 11.53 2.55
C CYS A 8 29.08 12.77 1.94
N GLY A 9 29.73 13.74 1.32
CA GLY A 9 30.73 13.64 0.25
C GLY A 9 30.21 14.53 -0.87
N THR A 10 30.56 15.81 -0.80
CA THR A 10 30.08 16.89 -1.68
C THR A 10 30.60 16.69 -3.10
N VAL A 11 29.72 16.67 -4.10
CA VAL A 11 30.10 16.94 -5.50
C VAL A 11 29.23 18.11 -5.96
N ALA A 12 29.84 19.28 -6.01
CA ALA A 12 29.27 20.47 -6.60
C ALA A 12 29.34 20.35 -8.13
N GLY A 13 28.21 20.58 -8.78
CA GLY A 13 28.08 20.63 -10.24
C GLY A 13 26.92 21.53 -10.62
N SER A 14 27.15 22.84 -10.56
CA SER A 14 26.28 23.85 -11.16
C SER A 14 26.31 23.71 -12.67
N LEU A 15 25.16 23.54 -13.34
CA LEU A 15 25.01 23.89 -14.75
C LEU A 15 23.53 24.18 -15.09
N LEU A 16 23.30 25.47 -15.39
CA LEU A 16 22.38 26.05 -16.37
C LEU A 16 20.86 25.96 -16.13
N GLY A 17 20.28 27.15 -15.96
CA GLY A 17 18.86 27.42 -15.89
C GLY A 17 18.12 27.11 -17.19
N ILE A 18 17.06 26.31 -17.04
CA ILE A 18 15.95 26.21 -17.96
C ILE A 18 14.70 26.37 -17.08
N PRO A 19 13.81 27.33 -17.34
CA PRO A 19 12.58 27.44 -16.55
C PRO A 19 11.76 26.15 -16.70
N PRO A 20 11.23 25.58 -15.61
CA PRO A 20 10.41 24.38 -15.72
C PRO A 20 9.15 24.70 -16.54
N PRO A 21 8.75 23.83 -17.49
CA PRO A 21 7.53 24.03 -18.25
C PRO A 21 6.32 23.99 -17.31
N ALA A 22 5.37 24.89 -17.55
CA ALA A 22 4.12 24.99 -16.81
C ALA A 22 3.45 23.61 -16.70
N CYS A 23 3.32 23.12 -15.47
CA CYS A 23 2.57 21.90 -15.16
C CYS A 23 1.11 22.11 -15.56
N GLY A 24 0.68 21.41 -16.60
CA GLY A 24 -0.73 21.26 -16.94
C GLY A 24 -1.48 20.68 -15.73
N GLN A 25 -2.58 21.35 -15.39
CA GLN A 25 -3.52 20.93 -14.36
C GLN A 25 -4.09 19.55 -14.71
N GLY A 26 -3.61 18.50 -14.04
CA GLY A 26 -4.39 17.28 -13.85
C GLY A 26 -5.52 17.58 -12.87
N PRO A 27 -6.72 17.01 -13.05
CA PRO A 27 -7.89 17.44 -12.30
C PRO A 27 -7.69 17.18 -10.81
N ALA A 28 -7.71 18.26 -10.06
CA ALA A 28 -7.87 18.25 -8.63
C ALA A 28 -9.15 17.48 -8.28
N ALA A 29 -9.01 16.29 -7.71
CA ALA A 29 -10.08 15.69 -6.93
C ALA A 29 -10.12 16.40 -5.57
N GLN A 30 -10.55 17.66 -5.57
CA GLN A 30 -10.81 18.44 -4.36
C GLN A 30 -12.29 18.80 -4.28
N ASP A 31 -12.80 18.67 -3.05
CA ASP A 31 -13.96 19.35 -2.49
C ASP A 31 -15.36 18.85 -2.84
N SER A 32 -15.73 17.77 -2.14
CA SER A 32 -16.96 17.70 -1.32
C SER A 32 -16.93 16.36 -0.58
N VAL A 33 -17.63 16.24 0.56
CA VAL A 33 -18.03 14.94 1.10
C VAL A 33 -19.05 14.36 0.11
N ASN A 34 -18.57 13.94 -1.06
CA ASN A 34 -19.36 13.22 -2.02
C ASN A 34 -19.40 11.79 -1.49
N HIS A 35 -20.51 11.44 -0.84
CA HIS A 35 -20.99 10.06 -0.75
C HIS A 35 -21.33 9.55 -2.17
N GLY A 36 -20.36 9.64 -3.09
CA GLY A 36 -20.56 9.38 -4.50
C GLY A 36 -21.08 7.95 -4.68
N PRO A 37 -21.98 7.73 -5.65
CA PRO A 37 -22.49 6.40 -5.94
C PRO A 37 -21.30 5.47 -6.21
N GLY A 38 -21.12 4.46 -5.34
CA GLY A 38 -20.06 3.46 -5.46
C GLY A 38 -19.07 3.36 -4.30
N ARG A 39 -19.16 4.21 -3.25
CA ARG A 39 -18.40 4.01 -2.01
C ARG A 39 -19.10 3.01 -1.08
N ALA A 40 -18.30 2.18 -0.42
CA ALA A 40 -18.74 1.23 0.60
C ALA A 40 -17.97 1.43 1.91
N TYR A 41 -18.71 1.70 2.98
CA TYR A 41 -18.21 2.02 4.31
C TYR A 41 -18.08 0.76 5.15
N VAL A 42 -16.90 0.51 5.70
CA VAL A 42 -16.62 -0.66 6.54
C VAL A 42 -16.43 -0.22 7.98
N VAL A 43 -17.38 -0.56 8.85
CA VAL A 43 -17.23 -0.32 10.28
C VAL A 43 -16.24 -1.31 10.87
N LEU A 44 -15.14 -0.79 11.41
CA LEU A 44 -14.05 -1.58 11.98
C LEU A 44 -14.26 -1.89 13.47
N ARG A 45 -15.22 -1.23 14.12
CA ARG A 45 -15.58 -1.48 15.52
C ARG A 45 -16.03 -2.93 15.70
N GLY A 46 -15.56 -3.58 16.76
CA GLY A 46 -15.93 -4.96 17.10
C GLY A 46 -15.31 -6.03 16.19
N ALA A 47 -14.27 -5.68 15.43
CA ALA A 47 -13.51 -6.68 14.68
C ALA A 47 -12.98 -7.77 15.62
N PRO A 48 -13.18 -9.07 15.33
CA PRO A 48 -12.73 -10.17 16.17
C PRO A 48 -11.23 -10.48 15.97
N PHE A 49 -10.47 -9.50 15.50
CA PHE A 49 -9.05 -9.62 15.17
C PHE A 49 -8.37 -8.24 15.27
N PRO A 50 -7.04 -8.19 15.37
CA PRO A 50 -6.32 -6.93 15.53
C PRO A 50 -6.54 -5.97 14.35
N VAL A 51 -6.84 -4.73 14.70
CA VAL A 51 -6.86 -3.58 13.78
C VAL A 51 -5.84 -2.57 14.30
N HIS A 52 -4.81 -2.28 13.51
CA HIS A 52 -3.78 -1.31 13.89
C HIS A 52 -3.92 -0.05 13.07
N HIS A 53 -3.90 1.10 13.74
CA HIS A 53 -3.76 2.40 13.07
C HIS A 53 -2.31 2.85 13.15
N VAL A 54 -1.72 3.11 11.99
CA VAL A 54 -0.37 3.65 11.86
C VAL A 54 -0.47 5.02 11.24
N ARG A 55 0.19 6.00 11.85
CA ARG A 55 0.34 7.35 11.34
C ARG A 55 1.77 7.51 10.83
N ALA A 56 1.91 7.78 9.55
CA ALA A 56 3.19 8.01 8.91
C ALA A 56 3.24 9.46 8.43
N ASP A 57 4.20 10.21 8.97
CA ASP A 57 4.46 11.60 8.61
C ASP A 57 5.81 11.70 7.91
N CYS A 58 5.84 12.51 6.85
CA CYS A 58 7.04 13.07 6.26
C CYS A 58 7.10 14.52 6.73
N SER A 59 8.07 14.86 7.58
CA SER A 59 8.21 16.21 8.14
C SER A 59 8.64 17.26 7.11
N GLY A 60 9.18 16.83 5.96
CA GLY A 60 9.82 17.73 4.99
C GLY A 60 11.21 18.21 5.41
N GLU A 61 11.67 17.86 6.62
CA GLU A 61 13.00 18.19 7.12
C GLU A 61 14.02 17.19 6.55
N GLY A 62 14.51 17.44 5.33
CA GLY A 62 15.44 16.55 4.64
C GLY A 62 15.98 17.07 3.32
N PHE A 63 16.72 16.20 2.62
CA PHE A 63 17.48 16.52 1.40
C PHE A 63 16.64 16.97 0.20
N LEU A 64 15.34 16.68 0.23
CA LEU A 64 14.34 17.12 -0.73
C LEU A 64 13.36 17.95 0.08
N SER A 65 13.40 19.28 -0.05
CA SER A 65 12.51 20.19 0.66
C SER A 65 11.08 19.98 0.15
N VAL A 66 10.40 18.97 0.69
CA VAL A 66 9.04 18.58 0.32
C VAL A 66 8.09 19.07 1.40
N ALA A 67 6.90 19.51 0.97
CA ALA A 67 5.86 19.91 1.92
C ALA A 67 5.57 18.73 2.88
N PRO A 68 5.26 18.99 4.16
CA PRO A 68 4.90 17.93 5.09
C PRO A 68 3.73 17.12 4.55
N VAL A 69 3.84 15.79 4.61
CA VAL A 69 2.80 14.86 4.13
C VAL A 69 2.50 13.83 5.19
N ARG A 70 1.21 13.60 5.44
CA ARG A 70 0.71 12.50 6.29
C ARG A 70 0.00 11.44 5.46
N VAL A 71 0.20 10.18 5.83
CA VAL A 71 -0.63 9.05 5.45
C VAL A 71 -1.04 8.28 6.70
N ASP A 72 -2.32 7.98 6.82
CA ASP A 72 -2.83 7.09 7.86
C ASP A 72 -3.04 5.69 7.25
N VAL A 73 -2.55 4.65 7.92
CA VAL A 73 -2.69 3.26 7.49
C VAL A 73 -3.48 2.47 8.52
N LEU A 74 -4.59 1.86 8.12
CA LEU A 74 -5.33 0.90 8.96
C LEU A 74 -5.05 -0.52 8.46
N ASN A 75 -4.43 -1.32 9.32
CA ASN A 75 -4.08 -2.71 9.04
C ASN A 75 -5.04 -3.64 9.77
N LEU A 76 -5.78 -4.45 9.03
CA LEU A 76 -6.62 -5.52 9.58
C LEU A 76 -5.85 -6.83 9.40
N LEU A 77 -5.40 -7.41 10.51
CA LEU A 77 -4.68 -8.68 10.52
C LEU A 77 -5.65 -9.83 10.74
N VAL A 78 -6.23 -10.34 9.65
CA VAL A 78 -7.27 -11.37 9.72
C VAL A 78 -6.62 -12.76 9.86
N PRO A 79 -6.79 -13.45 11.00
CA PRO A 79 -6.16 -14.73 11.24
C PRO A 79 -6.79 -15.84 10.39
N PRO A 80 -6.07 -16.96 10.18
CA PRO A 80 -6.53 -18.05 9.31
C PRO A 80 -7.89 -18.61 9.72
N ALA A 81 -8.10 -18.80 11.03
CA ALA A 81 -9.36 -19.28 11.57
C ALA A 81 -10.57 -18.39 11.21
N VAL A 82 -10.37 -17.07 11.15
CA VAL A 82 -11.44 -16.12 10.86
C VAL A 82 -11.72 -16.07 9.36
N TRP A 83 -10.70 -15.83 8.52
CA TRP A 83 -10.96 -15.71 7.08
C TRP A 83 -11.43 -17.03 6.48
N ARG A 84 -10.98 -18.20 6.95
CA ARG A 84 -11.47 -19.52 6.49
C ARG A 84 -12.93 -19.79 6.83
N ARG A 85 -13.38 -19.27 7.97
CA ARG A 85 -14.79 -19.37 8.37
C ARG A 85 -15.68 -18.47 7.53
N TRP A 86 -15.15 -17.34 7.07
CA TRP A 86 -15.93 -16.29 6.40
C TRP A 86 -15.87 -16.35 4.87
N ALA A 87 -14.75 -16.85 4.35
CA ALA A 87 -14.47 -17.11 2.96
C ALA A 87 -14.20 -18.61 2.78
N ALA A 88 -14.78 -19.22 1.76
CA ALA A 88 -14.45 -20.58 1.34
C ALA A 88 -13.52 -20.50 0.13
N PRO A 89 -12.22 -20.19 0.28
CA PRO A 89 -11.37 -20.04 -0.89
C PRO A 89 -11.06 -21.39 -1.53
N PRO A 90 -10.62 -21.39 -2.80
CA PRO A 90 -10.22 -22.60 -3.49
C PRO A 90 -9.11 -23.36 -2.72
N PRO A 91 -9.15 -24.71 -2.74
CA PRO A 91 -8.10 -25.51 -2.13
C PRO A 91 -6.74 -25.23 -2.78
N GLY A 92 -5.66 -25.35 -2.00
CA GLY A 92 -4.27 -25.21 -2.49
C GLY A 92 -3.78 -23.76 -2.68
N VAL A 93 -4.65 -22.76 -2.67
CA VAL A 93 -4.25 -21.35 -2.81
C VAL A 93 -3.74 -20.75 -1.50
N TRP A 94 -4.31 -21.16 -0.37
CA TRP A 94 -3.94 -20.65 0.96
C TRP A 94 -3.29 -21.74 1.81
N GLY A 95 -2.14 -21.43 2.39
CA GLY A 95 -1.51 -22.25 3.41
C GLY A 95 -2.27 -22.25 4.75
N PRO A 96 -2.06 -23.27 5.60
CA PRO A 96 -2.70 -23.39 6.92
C PRO A 96 -2.45 -22.21 7.86
N ALA A 97 -1.28 -21.58 7.74
CA ALA A 97 -0.85 -20.48 8.60
C ALA A 97 -0.85 -19.12 7.89
N ASP A 98 -1.41 -19.04 6.68
CA ASP A 98 -1.43 -17.81 5.90
C ASP A 98 -2.50 -16.86 6.44
N THR A 99 -2.13 -15.61 6.69
CA THR A 99 -3.05 -14.58 7.17
C THR A 99 -3.46 -13.66 6.03
N LEU A 100 -4.69 -13.14 6.09
CA LEU A 100 -5.12 -12.07 5.19
C LEU A 100 -4.85 -10.74 5.89
N LEU A 101 -4.01 -9.91 5.28
CA LEU A 101 -3.83 -8.51 5.62
C LEU A 101 -4.71 -7.67 4.70
N VAL A 102 -5.58 -6.86 5.29
CA VAL A 102 -6.28 -5.78 4.57
C VAL A 102 -5.69 -4.46 4.99
N VAL A 103 -5.18 -3.68 4.04
CA VAL A 103 -4.54 -2.39 4.28
C VAL A 103 -5.43 -1.30 3.73
N PHE A 104 -5.93 -0.40 4.58
CA PHE A 104 -6.49 0.87 4.13
C PHE A 104 -5.43 1.96 4.25
N SER A 105 -5.05 2.55 3.14
CA SER A 105 -4.15 3.71 3.10
C SER A 105 -5.00 4.95 2.86
N VAL A 106 -5.18 5.77 3.89
CA VAL A 106 -5.86 7.05 3.80
C VAL A 106 -4.85 8.07 3.29
N LEU A 107 -5.07 8.49 2.06
CA LEU A 107 -4.18 9.39 1.32
C LEU A 107 -4.41 10.83 1.80
N PRO A 108 -3.39 11.70 1.77
CA PRO A 108 -3.54 13.11 2.08
C PRO A 108 -4.39 13.84 1.03
N ASP A 109 -4.89 15.02 1.39
CA ASP A 109 -5.41 16.00 0.45
C ASP A 109 -4.28 16.74 -0.29
N ALA A 110 -4.62 17.72 -1.13
CA ALA A 110 -3.63 18.51 -1.87
C ALA A 110 -2.71 19.37 -0.96
N ARG A 111 -3.04 19.52 0.32
CA ARG A 111 -2.23 20.23 1.32
C ARG A 111 -1.31 19.29 2.11
N GLY A 112 -1.33 17.98 1.81
CA GLY A 112 -0.52 16.99 2.50
C GLY A 112 -1.16 16.47 3.80
N ALA A 113 -2.41 16.81 4.10
CA ALA A 113 -3.06 16.48 5.37
C ALA A 113 -4.11 15.37 5.24
N VAL A 114 -4.25 14.56 6.29
CA VAL A 114 -5.33 13.56 6.43
C VAL A 114 -6.42 14.14 7.34
N HIS A 115 -7.65 14.14 6.85
CA HIS A 115 -8.82 14.65 7.56
C HIS A 115 -9.84 13.55 7.82
N TRP A 116 -10.37 13.52 9.04
CA TRP A 116 -11.39 12.59 9.50
C TRP A 116 -12.63 13.38 9.90
N ASP A 117 -13.77 13.02 9.32
CA ASP A 117 -15.05 13.65 9.63
C ASP A 117 -15.93 12.68 10.43
N ARG A 118 -16.72 13.24 11.35
CA ARG A 118 -17.69 12.47 12.11
C ARG A 118 -18.74 11.92 11.15
N LEU A 119 -19.04 10.64 11.30
CA LEU A 119 -20.04 9.92 10.53
C LEU A 119 -21.13 9.40 11.48
N ALA A 120 -22.38 9.50 11.05
CA ALA A 120 -23.51 8.80 11.65
C ALA A 120 -23.85 7.62 10.73
N PRO A 121 -23.48 6.37 11.07
CA PRO A 121 -23.62 5.25 10.12
C PRO A 121 -25.07 5.00 9.65
N ASP A 122 -26.04 5.40 10.44
CA ASP A 122 -27.48 5.39 10.17
C ASP A 122 -27.91 6.39 9.09
N THR A 123 -27.09 7.39 8.77
CA THR A 123 -27.36 8.33 7.67
C THR A 123 -26.83 7.84 6.32
N LEU A 124 -26.12 6.71 6.28
CA LEU A 124 -25.63 6.14 5.04
C LEU A 124 -26.78 5.51 4.24
N PRO A 125 -26.81 5.69 2.90
CA PRO A 125 -27.75 4.98 2.04
C PRO A 125 -27.67 3.45 2.21
N ALA A 126 -28.82 2.79 2.07
CA ALA A 126 -28.89 1.33 2.13
C ALA A 126 -27.90 0.67 1.16
N GLY A 127 -27.17 -0.35 1.64
CA GLY A 127 -26.16 -1.06 0.85
C GLY A 127 -24.79 -0.39 0.79
N GLN A 128 -24.62 0.85 1.28
CA GLN A 128 -23.29 1.46 1.42
C GLN A 128 -22.55 0.97 2.67
N LEU A 129 -23.26 0.48 3.69
CA LEU A 129 -22.63 -0.13 4.85
C LEU A 129 -22.24 -1.59 4.52
N LEU A 130 -20.94 -1.84 4.40
CA LEU A 130 -20.40 -3.15 4.09
C LEU A 130 -20.02 -3.88 5.40
N PRO A 131 -20.62 -5.06 5.68
CA PRO A 131 -20.23 -5.86 6.83
C PRO A 131 -18.76 -6.28 6.76
N LEU A 132 -18.07 -6.30 7.90
CA LEU A 132 -16.67 -6.73 7.99
C LEU A 132 -16.44 -8.14 7.38
N ARG A 133 -17.40 -9.05 7.55
CA ARG A 133 -17.39 -10.38 6.94
C ARG A 133 -17.35 -10.32 5.41
N ALA A 134 -18.07 -9.39 4.79
CA ALA A 134 -18.10 -9.22 3.35
C ALA A 134 -16.77 -8.66 2.83
N LEU A 135 -16.15 -7.71 3.55
CA LEU A 135 -14.79 -7.24 3.25
C LEU A 135 -13.77 -8.39 3.25
N VAL A 136 -13.74 -9.18 4.32
CA VAL A 136 -12.80 -10.32 4.45
C VAL A 136 -13.03 -11.36 3.35
N ARG A 137 -14.30 -11.66 3.02
CA ARG A 137 -14.64 -12.57 1.92
C ARG A 137 -14.14 -12.05 0.59
N ALA A 138 -14.39 -10.77 0.29
CA ALA A 138 -13.95 -10.11 -0.93
C ALA A 138 -12.42 -10.12 -1.04
N GLY A 139 -11.72 -9.76 0.05
CA GLY A 139 -10.25 -9.76 0.08
C GLY A 139 -9.63 -11.15 -0.13
N ALA A 140 -10.16 -12.17 0.55
CA ALA A 140 -9.69 -13.54 0.37
C ALA A 140 -9.94 -14.05 -1.05
N ALA A 141 -11.09 -13.71 -1.66
CA ALA A 141 -11.42 -14.07 -3.03
C ALA A 141 -10.55 -13.33 -4.06
N ALA A 142 -10.30 -12.03 -3.85
CA ALA A 142 -9.45 -11.19 -4.68
C ALA A 142 -8.01 -11.75 -4.76
N VAL A 143 -7.41 -12.01 -3.60
CA VAL A 143 -6.10 -12.65 -3.51
C VAL A 143 -6.10 -14.04 -4.13
N ALA A 144 -7.15 -14.84 -3.94
CA ALA A 144 -7.21 -16.14 -4.56
C ALA A 144 -7.33 -16.07 -6.09
N ALA A 145 -8.04 -15.06 -6.61
CA ALA A 145 -8.17 -14.82 -8.05
C ALA A 145 -6.85 -14.38 -8.68
N SER A 146 -6.09 -13.49 -8.02
CA SER A 146 -4.79 -13.02 -8.52
C SER A 146 -3.71 -14.12 -8.56
N LEU A 147 -3.92 -15.21 -7.83
CA LEU A 147 -2.99 -16.34 -7.76
C LEU A 147 -3.35 -17.49 -8.72
N ARG A 148 -4.43 -17.37 -9.51
CA ARG A 148 -4.81 -18.41 -10.47
C ARG A 148 -3.80 -18.47 -11.62
N PRO A 149 -3.48 -19.66 -12.16
CA PRO A 149 -2.69 -19.77 -13.38
C PRO A 149 -3.30 -18.94 -14.52
N GLY A 150 -2.48 -18.13 -15.19
CA GLY A 150 -2.93 -17.25 -16.27
C GLY A 150 -3.69 -15.99 -15.84
N ALA A 151 -3.87 -15.75 -14.53
CA ALA A 151 -4.48 -14.51 -14.05
C ALA A 151 -3.64 -13.29 -14.46
N SER A 152 -4.33 -12.17 -14.72
CA SER A 152 -3.67 -10.87 -14.86
C SER A 152 -2.84 -10.61 -13.61
N ARG A 153 -1.57 -10.25 -13.80
CA ARG A 153 -0.66 -9.90 -12.71
C ARG A 153 -0.78 -8.41 -12.37
N ASP A 154 -1.98 -7.86 -12.42
CA ASP A 154 -2.27 -6.45 -12.16
C ASP A 154 -2.64 -6.25 -10.68
N HIS A 155 -2.24 -5.11 -10.13
CA HIS A 155 -2.65 -4.64 -8.81
C HIS A 155 -4.17 -4.48 -8.70
N GLU A 156 -4.88 -4.19 -9.79
CA GLU A 156 -6.32 -3.95 -9.78
C GLU A 156 -7.14 -5.11 -9.20
N LEU A 157 -6.68 -6.36 -9.32
CA LEU A 157 -7.37 -7.51 -8.74
C LEU A 157 -7.34 -7.51 -7.21
N THR A 158 -6.34 -6.86 -6.61
CA THR A 158 -6.10 -6.86 -5.16
C THR A 158 -6.16 -5.48 -4.54
N THR A 159 -6.54 -4.46 -5.32
CA THR A 159 -6.64 -3.08 -4.86
C THR A 159 -8.03 -2.52 -5.12
N SER A 160 -8.46 -1.56 -4.30
CA SER A 160 -9.75 -0.88 -4.45
C SER A 160 -9.68 0.53 -3.89
N ALA A 161 -10.23 1.49 -4.63
CA ALA A 161 -10.44 2.87 -4.17
C ALA A 161 -11.86 3.14 -3.67
N ARG A 162 -12.72 2.10 -3.59
CA ARG A 162 -14.16 2.22 -3.27
C ARG A 162 -14.47 2.04 -1.80
N LEU A 163 -13.54 1.49 -1.03
CA LEU A 163 -13.78 1.11 0.36
C LEU A 163 -13.30 2.20 1.30
N VAL A 164 -14.16 2.55 2.26
CA VAL A 164 -13.91 3.61 3.24
C VAL A 164 -13.95 3.00 4.64
N PRO A 165 -12.83 3.00 5.39
CA PRO A 165 -12.82 2.51 6.76
C PRO A 165 -13.56 3.50 7.67
N VAL A 166 -14.42 2.97 8.53
CA VAL A 166 -15.10 3.72 9.58
C VAL A 166 -14.58 3.23 10.92
N VAL A 167 -13.92 4.14 11.65
CA VAL A 167 -13.34 3.88 12.97
C VAL A 167 -14.26 4.45 14.05
N TYR A 168 -14.26 3.85 15.24
CA TYR A 168 -14.97 4.38 16.39
C TYR A 168 -13.95 4.96 17.36
N ARG A 169 -14.06 6.24 17.71
CA ARG A 169 -13.11 6.95 18.57
C ARG A 169 -13.86 8.00 19.38
N HIS A 170 -13.57 8.07 20.68
CA HIS A 170 -14.13 9.08 21.58
C HIS A 170 -15.67 9.15 21.51
N GLY A 171 -16.33 7.98 21.50
CA GLY A 171 -17.79 7.90 21.50
C GLY A 171 -18.48 8.11 20.15
N ALA A 172 -17.74 8.41 19.07
CA ALA A 172 -18.30 8.69 17.75
C ALA A 172 -17.65 7.85 16.64
N TYR A 173 -18.38 7.65 15.54
CA TYR A 173 -17.82 7.07 14.32
C TYR A 173 -17.18 8.16 13.46
N TRP A 174 -16.07 7.82 12.83
CA TRP A 174 -15.29 8.71 11.99
C TRP A 174 -14.93 8.02 10.68
N ALA A 175 -14.98 8.76 9.58
CA ALA A 175 -14.57 8.31 8.26
C ALA A 175 -13.58 9.32 7.65
N PRO A 176 -12.63 8.87 6.84
CA PRO A 176 -11.73 9.79 6.16
C PRO A 176 -12.47 10.59 5.09
N ARG A 177 -12.16 11.89 5.01
CA ARG A 177 -12.67 12.76 3.94
C ARG A 177 -11.93 12.52 2.62
N SER A 178 -10.65 12.17 2.72
CA SER A 178 -9.74 12.01 1.59
C SER A 178 -9.86 10.65 0.90
N GLY A 179 -9.09 10.47 -0.18
CA GLY A 179 -9.04 9.21 -0.93
C GLY A 179 -8.49 8.07 -0.08
N VAL A 180 -9.06 6.87 -0.25
CA VAL A 180 -8.59 5.66 0.43
C VAL A 180 -8.20 4.63 -0.60
N LEU A 181 -6.98 4.13 -0.50
CA LEU A 181 -6.51 2.98 -1.26
C LEU A 181 -6.52 1.75 -0.37
N THR A 182 -7.33 0.76 -0.74
CA THR A 182 -7.37 -0.54 -0.07
C THR A 182 -6.52 -1.54 -0.84
N GLN A 183 -5.72 -2.34 -0.14
CA GLN A 183 -4.97 -3.45 -0.72
C GLN A 183 -5.16 -4.73 0.10
N TYR A 184 -5.31 -5.86 -0.58
CA TYR A 184 -5.40 -7.19 0.02
C TYR A 184 -4.11 -7.97 -0.18
N VAL A 185 -3.56 -8.49 0.90
CA VAL A 185 -2.29 -9.23 0.88
C VAL A 185 -2.42 -10.52 1.68
N ARG A 186 -2.08 -11.65 1.07
CA ARG A 186 -1.73 -12.90 1.75
C ARG A 186 -0.34 -12.73 2.37
N VAL A 187 -0.26 -12.79 3.68
CA VAL A 187 1.02 -12.88 4.39
C VAL A 187 1.31 -14.34 4.69
N ARG A 188 2.45 -14.82 4.20
CA ARG A 188 2.95 -16.17 4.42
C ARG A 188 3.97 -16.16 5.53
N THR A 189 3.74 -17.00 6.53
CA THR A 189 4.61 -17.15 7.70
C THR A 189 5.65 -18.26 7.54
N ARG A 190 5.45 -19.18 6.59
CA ARG A 190 6.40 -20.25 6.27
C ARG A 190 7.30 -19.85 5.11
N ALA A 191 8.61 -19.87 5.36
CA ALA A 191 9.65 -19.66 4.38
C ALA A 191 9.51 -20.64 3.19
N THR A 192 9.36 -20.11 1.98
CA THR A 192 9.64 -20.91 0.78
C THR A 192 11.09 -20.74 0.37
N ARG A 193 11.82 -21.86 0.30
CA ARG A 193 13.21 -21.91 -0.16
C ARG A 193 13.40 -21.59 -1.65
N ARG A 194 12.31 -21.45 -2.41
CA ARG A 194 12.34 -21.12 -3.83
C ARG A 194 11.87 -19.68 -4.04
N LEU A 195 12.56 -18.99 -4.94
CA LEU A 195 12.09 -17.73 -5.50
C LEU A 195 10.90 -18.06 -6.42
N ALA A 196 9.72 -18.27 -5.85
CA ALA A 196 8.50 -18.29 -6.64
C ALA A 196 8.32 -16.87 -7.22
N TRP A 197 7.87 -16.79 -8.47
CA TRP A 197 7.65 -15.52 -9.16
C TRP A 197 6.90 -14.55 -8.22
N PRO A 198 7.42 -13.33 -8.02
CA PRO A 198 6.80 -12.38 -7.11
C PRO A 198 5.43 -11.97 -7.67
N ASP A 199 4.39 -12.04 -6.85
CA ASP A 199 3.02 -11.61 -7.15
C ASP A 199 2.62 -10.45 -6.22
N TYR A 200 1.64 -9.64 -6.64
CA TYR A 200 1.23 -8.45 -5.88
C TYR A 200 0.37 -8.71 -4.66
N ALA A 201 -0.01 -9.98 -4.47
CA ALA A 201 -0.93 -10.39 -3.43
C ALA A 201 -0.21 -11.12 -2.30
N THR A 202 1.06 -11.48 -2.43
CA THR A 202 1.74 -12.38 -1.50
C THR A 202 2.99 -11.76 -0.90
N LEU A 203 2.91 -11.43 0.39
CA LEU A 203 4.07 -11.08 1.19
C LEU A 203 4.60 -12.34 1.87
N ASP A 204 5.82 -12.74 1.54
CA ASP A 204 6.48 -13.90 2.12
C ASP A 204 7.72 -13.48 2.89
N VAL A 205 7.55 -13.25 4.20
CA VAL A 205 8.60 -12.75 5.09
C VAL A 205 9.71 -13.77 5.34
N GLY A 206 9.48 -15.05 5.00
CA GLY A 206 10.46 -16.12 5.13
C GLY A 206 11.27 -16.39 3.85
N ARG A 207 11.01 -15.68 2.74
CA ARG A 207 11.80 -15.83 1.51
C ARG A 207 13.22 -15.27 1.66
N PRO A 208 14.19 -15.78 0.89
CA PRO A 208 15.48 -15.14 0.74
C PRO A 208 15.30 -13.67 0.35
N ARG A 209 16.04 -12.80 1.01
CA ARG A 209 16.05 -11.37 0.71
C ARG A 209 16.60 -11.17 -0.69
N VAL A 210 15.95 -10.32 -1.47
CA VAL A 210 16.49 -9.89 -2.76
C VAL A 210 17.30 -8.62 -2.55
N ASP A 211 18.55 -8.62 -3.01
CA ASP A 211 19.34 -7.39 -3.08
C ASP A 211 18.55 -6.32 -3.87
N ARG A 212 18.75 -5.03 -3.58
CA ARG A 212 18.02 -3.91 -4.22
C ARG A 212 18.08 -4.01 -5.75
N ASP A 213 19.22 -4.48 -6.26
CA ASP A 213 19.44 -4.70 -7.68
C ASP A 213 19.13 -6.13 -8.15
N ALA A 214 18.93 -7.11 -7.27
CA ALA A 214 18.66 -8.50 -7.67
C ALA A 214 17.40 -8.64 -8.53
N PRO A 215 16.27 -7.96 -8.26
CA PRO A 215 15.12 -7.97 -9.15
C PRO A 215 15.47 -7.37 -10.53
N TRP A 216 16.23 -6.27 -10.56
CA TRP A 216 16.67 -5.63 -11.80
C TRP A 216 17.73 -6.43 -12.56
N ARG A 217 18.59 -7.19 -11.87
CA ARG A 217 19.59 -8.10 -12.44
C ARG A 217 18.93 -9.35 -13.01
N THR A 218 18.00 -9.94 -12.26
CA THR A 218 17.19 -11.08 -12.71
C THR A 218 16.42 -10.70 -13.96
N ILE A 219 15.78 -9.53 -13.97
CA ILE A 219 15.07 -9.05 -15.15
C ILE A 219 16.02 -8.70 -16.31
N ARG A 220 17.14 -8.03 -16.05
CA ARG A 220 18.15 -7.75 -17.08
C ARG A 220 18.70 -9.04 -17.71
N ALA A 221 18.84 -10.12 -16.94
CA ALA A 221 19.25 -11.42 -17.43
C ALA A 221 18.16 -12.16 -18.25
N LEU A 222 16.89 -11.80 -18.08
CA LEU A 222 15.78 -12.32 -18.89
C LEU A 222 15.59 -11.55 -20.21
N LEU A 223 16.27 -10.42 -20.38
CA LEU A 223 16.24 -9.65 -21.61
C LEU A 223 17.47 -9.96 -22.48
N PRO A 224 17.33 -10.02 -23.81
CA PRO A 224 18.46 -9.99 -24.73
C PRO A 224 19.37 -8.78 -24.46
N ALA A 225 20.68 -8.94 -24.67
CA ALA A 225 21.67 -7.86 -24.41
C ALA A 225 21.38 -6.58 -25.21
N ASP A 226 20.73 -6.73 -26.36
CA ASP A 226 20.32 -5.72 -27.33
C ASP A 226 18.85 -5.26 -27.18
N ALA A 227 18.13 -5.72 -26.14
CA ALA A 227 16.75 -5.35 -25.92
C ALA A 227 16.58 -3.81 -25.85
N PRO A 228 15.74 -3.19 -26.70
CA PRO A 228 15.60 -1.75 -26.76
C PRO A 228 15.15 -1.16 -25.41
N TYR A 229 15.62 0.05 -25.08
CA TYR A 229 15.26 0.78 -23.85
C TYR A 229 13.76 0.78 -23.50
N PRO A 230 12.80 0.92 -24.44
CA PRO A 230 11.37 0.82 -24.11
C PRO A 230 10.95 -0.58 -23.60
N PHE A 231 11.55 -1.68 -24.04
CA PHE A 231 11.26 -3.01 -23.50
C PHE A 231 11.71 -3.18 -22.04
N ARG A 232 12.70 -2.39 -21.60
CA ARG A 232 13.09 -2.28 -20.18
C ARG A 232 12.05 -1.50 -19.35
N ARG A 233 11.14 -0.74 -19.95
CA ARG A 233 10.00 -0.11 -19.26
C ARG A 233 8.81 -1.08 -19.11
N PHE A 234 8.60 -1.98 -20.08
CA PHE A 234 7.53 -2.99 -20.05
C PHE A 234 7.91 -4.30 -19.34
N LEU A 235 8.93 -4.24 -18.49
CA LEU A 235 9.37 -5.42 -17.75
C LEU A 235 8.24 -5.97 -16.88
N PRO A 236 8.11 -7.30 -16.78
CA PRO A 236 7.06 -7.91 -16.00
C PRO A 236 7.11 -7.35 -14.57
N PRO A 237 5.94 -7.07 -14.00
CA PRO A 237 5.84 -6.54 -12.66
C PRO A 237 6.61 -7.41 -11.67
N LEU A 238 7.50 -6.78 -10.90
CA LEU A 238 8.04 -7.38 -9.70
C LEU A 238 6.97 -7.24 -8.64
N GLY A 239 6.26 -8.32 -8.36
CA GLY A 239 5.35 -8.39 -7.21
C GLY A 239 6.06 -8.12 -5.88
N LEU A 240 5.41 -8.43 -4.77
CA LEU A 240 5.93 -8.12 -3.44
C LEU A 240 7.21 -8.91 -3.15
N ALA A 241 8.31 -8.21 -2.91
CA ALA A 241 9.62 -8.81 -2.63
C ALA A 241 10.29 -8.17 -1.42
N VAL A 242 10.79 -8.98 -0.49
CA VAL A 242 11.50 -8.50 0.69
C VAL A 242 12.93 -8.14 0.33
N GLN A 243 13.31 -6.88 0.50
CA GLN A 243 14.65 -6.38 0.26
C GLN A 243 15.54 -6.49 1.51
N GLU A 244 15.02 -6.03 2.64
CA GLU A 244 15.78 -5.92 3.89
C GLU A 244 14.90 -6.33 5.06
N ALA A 245 15.53 -6.81 6.14
CA ALA A 245 14.86 -6.88 7.44
C ALA A 245 15.81 -6.43 8.55
N LEU A 246 15.42 -5.36 9.25
CA LEU A 246 16.16 -4.73 10.33
C LEU A 246 15.24 -4.53 11.53
N GLY A 247 15.66 -4.98 12.72
CA GLY A 247 14.88 -4.79 13.95
C GLY A 247 13.45 -5.36 13.90
N GLY A 248 13.22 -6.43 13.12
CA GLY A 248 11.89 -7.03 12.93
C GLY A 248 10.98 -6.27 11.95
N VAL A 249 11.48 -5.25 11.27
CA VAL A 249 10.78 -4.52 10.20
C VAL A 249 11.36 -4.93 8.85
N TYR A 250 10.49 -5.25 7.91
CA TYR A 250 10.81 -5.70 6.56
C TYR A 250 10.58 -4.58 5.57
N THR A 251 11.60 -4.24 4.79
CA THR A 251 11.44 -3.36 3.63
C THR A 251 11.01 -4.21 2.45
N VAL A 252 9.82 -3.94 1.93
CA VAL A 252 9.20 -4.66 0.83
C VAL A 252 9.16 -3.75 -0.38
N TRP A 253 9.61 -4.28 -1.51
CA TRP A 253 9.53 -3.63 -2.80
C TRP A 253 8.36 -4.20 -3.58
N SER A 254 7.55 -3.31 -4.14
CA SER A 254 6.57 -3.61 -5.19
C SER A 254 6.85 -2.64 -6.33
N ARG A 255 7.03 -3.14 -7.55
CA ARG A 255 7.00 -2.24 -8.71
C ARG A 255 5.54 -2.01 -9.04
N PRO A 256 4.92 -0.84 -8.77
CA PRO A 256 3.60 -0.59 -9.32
C PRO A 256 3.66 -0.69 -10.84
N GLU A 257 2.61 -1.22 -11.46
CA GLU A 257 2.56 -1.34 -12.92
C GLU A 257 2.85 0.02 -13.54
N GLN A 258 3.91 0.10 -14.36
CA GLN A 258 4.19 1.32 -15.12
C GLN A 258 3.19 1.35 -16.26
N THR A 259 2.12 2.13 -16.14
CA THR A 259 1.28 2.43 -17.31
C THR A 259 2.10 3.27 -18.27
N SER A 260 2.50 2.59 -19.35
CA SER A 260 2.20 2.92 -20.74
C SER A 260 1.62 4.31 -21.00
N SER A 261 2.06 4.88 -22.12
CA SER A 261 1.78 6.17 -22.76
C SER A 261 0.34 6.69 -22.88
N HIS A 262 -0.65 6.13 -22.17
CA HIS A 262 -2.04 6.56 -22.20
C HIS A 262 -2.60 6.77 -20.79
N PRO A 263 -3.19 7.94 -20.50
CA PRO A 263 -3.83 8.21 -19.22
C PRO A 263 -5.12 7.39 -19.10
N GLY A 264 -5.07 6.36 -18.27
CA GLY A 264 -6.22 5.58 -17.80
C GLY A 264 -5.88 5.07 -16.41
N ALA A 265 -6.72 5.38 -15.42
CA ALA A 265 -6.44 5.32 -13.99
C ALA A 265 -6.28 3.89 -13.45
N ARG A 266 -5.15 3.24 -13.76
CA ARG A 266 -4.80 1.98 -13.10
C ARG A 266 -4.43 2.22 -11.65
N LEU A 267 -4.96 1.38 -10.75
CA LEU A 267 -4.67 1.50 -9.33
C LEU A 267 -3.28 0.91 -9.04
N SER A 268 -2.32 1.75 -8.70
CA SER A 268 -0.91 1.35 -8.55
C SER A 268 -0.60 0.64 -7.21
N GLY A 269 -1.55 0.54 -6.29
CA GLY A 269 -1.31 -0.13 -4.99
C GLY A 269 -0.21 0.52 -4.15
N LEU A 270 0.29 -0.19 -3.13
CA LEU A 270 1.54 0.17 -2.44
C LEU A 270 2.74 -0.15 -3.33
N GLY A 271 3.67 0.81 -3.44
CA GLY A 271 4.97 0.61 -4.08
C GLY A 271 6.00 -0.01 -3.12
N THR A 272 7.01 0.76 -2.72
CA THR A 272 7.92 0.36 -1.64
C THR A 272 7.27 0.63 -0.29
N PHE A 273 7.30 -0.31 0.64
CA PHE A 273 6.73 -0.14 1.97
C PHE A 273 7.49 -0.89 3.06
N ALA A 274 7.37 -0.43 4.30
CA ALA A 274 7.85 -1.13 5.48
C ALA A 274 6.71 -1.96 6.09
N TYR A 275 7.01 -3.20 6.48
CA TYR A 275 6.08 -4.14 7.10
C TYR A 275 6.63 -4.68 8.42
N ARG A 276 5.81 -4.73 9.45
CA ARG A 276 6.14 -5.36 10.73
C ARG A 276 5.16 -6.50 11.04
N PRO A 277 5.63 -7.75 11.24
CA PRO A 277 4.78 -8.85 11.69
C PRO A 277 4.00 -8.48 12.95
N GLY A 278 2.73 -8.88 13.02
CA GLY A 278 1.85 -8.56 14.14
C GLY A 278 1.33 -7.12 14.17
N VAL A 279 1.73 -6.25 13.23
CA VAL A 279 1.17 -4.89 13.08
C VAL A 279 0.64 -4.63 11.67
N GLY A 280 1.42 -4.95 10.64
CA GLY A 280 1.06 -4.68 9.25
C GLY A 280 2.01 -3.71 8.56
N VAL A 281 1.49 -2.96 7.59
CA VAL A 281 2.22 -1.91 6.86
C VAL A 281 2.43 -0.72 7.79
N LEU A 282 3.68 -0.27 7.91
CA LEU A 282 4.07 0.88 8.73
C LEU A 282 4.05 2.18 7.94
N HIS A 283 4.58 2.16 6.72
CA HIS A 283 4.54 3.27 5.77
C HIS A 283 4.80 2.72 4.37
N GLY A 284 4.41 3.46 3.33
CA GLY A 284 4.63 3.04 1.95
C GLY A 284 4.57 4.18 0.96
N THR A 285 5.13 3.98 -0.23
CA THR A 285 5.11 4.95 -1.32
C THR A 285 3.85 4.77 -2.17
N TYR A 286 3.28 5.87 -2.66
CA TYR A 286 2.07 5.89 -3.49
C TYR A 286 2.30 6.64 -4.81
N PRO A 287 3.12 6.09 -5.75
CA PRO A 287 3.62 6.84 -6.91
C PRO A 287 2.53 7.38 -7.85
N GLY A 288 1.38 6.72 -7.94
CA GLY A 288 0.24 7.18 -8.75
C GLY A 288 -0.70 8.17 -8.08
N TYR A 289 -0.51 8.45 -6.77
CA TYR A 289 -1.47 9.23 -5.97
C TYR A 289 -0.87 10.45 -5.30
N LEU A 290 0.46 10.52 -5.19
CA LEU A 290 1.19 11.66 -4.63
C LEU A 290 2.10 12.27 -5.72
N PRO A 291 1.53 12.93 -6.75
CA PRO A 291 2.30 13.47 -7.87
C PRO A 291 3.09 14.73 -7.53
N LEU A 292 2.78 15.38 -6.38
CA LEU A 292 3.34 16.68 -5.98
C LEU A 292 4.88 16.70 -5.88
N LEU A 293 5.56 15.56 -5.95
CA LEU A 293 6.99 15.42 -5.65
C LEU A 293 7.80 14.72 -6.75
N GLY A 294 7.23 14.58 -7.95
CA GLY A 294 7.88 13.87 -9.08
C GLY A 294 8.01 12.36 -8.83
N TRP A 295 8.91 11.69 -9.55
CA TRP A 295 9.20 10.25 -9.37
C TRP A 295 9.90 9.92 -8.04
N HIS A 296 10.06 10.91 -7.16
CA HIS A 296 10.78 10.76 -5.90
C HIS A 296 9.87 10.11 -4.86
N HIS A 297 10.34 8.99 -4.32
CA HIS A 297 9.68 8.25 -3.25
C HIS A 297 9.58 9.13 -2.00
N VAL A 298 8.36 9.37 -1.49
CA VAL A 298 8.19 9.98 -0.17
C VAL A 298 8.63 8.97 0.89
N PHE A 299 9.73 9.29 1.56
CA PHE A 299 10.15 8.56 2.74
C PHE A 299 9.51 9.23 3.95
N PHE A 300 8.81 8.42 4.76
CA PHE A 300 8.21 8.86 6.02
C PHE A 300 9.29 8.74 7.10
N ASP A 301 9.61 9.85 7.75
CA ASP A 301 10.65 9.95 8.78
C ASP A 301 10.09 9.76 10.20
N ARG A 302 8.77 9.91 10.37
CA ARG A 302 8.08 9.70 11.65
C ARG A 302 6.95 8.69 11.45
N VAL A 303 6.98 7.62 12.25
CA VAL A 303 5.95 6.57 12.24
C VAL A 303 5.49 6.29 13.66
N ALA A 304 4.19 6.45 13.90
CA ALA A 304 3.55 6.14 15.17
C ALA A 304 2.50 5.03 14.97
N VAL A 305 2.49 4.03 15.85
CA VAL A 305 1.46 2.98 15.85
C VAL A 305 0.56 3.21 17.06
N ASP A 306 -0.70 3.51 16.80
CA ASP A 306 -1.69 3.65 17.84
C ASP A 306 -2.06 2.26 18.39
N ASP A 307 -2.26 2.19 19.70
CA ASP A 307 -2.64 0.96 20.39
C ASP A 307 -3.93 0.39 19.74
N PRO A 308 -3.97 -0.92 19.39
CA PRO A 308 -5.15 -1.53 18.77
C PRO A 308 -6.44 -1.34 19.58
N THR A 309 -6.35 -1.11 20.88
CA THR A 309 -7.52 -0.82 21.75
C THR A 309 -8.06 0.61 21.62
N ARG A 310 -7.30 1.55 21.02
CA ARG A 310 -7.70 2.97 20.86
C ARG A 310 -8.59 3.24 19.64
N LEU A 311 -8.95 2.20 18.89
CA LEU A 311 -9.98 2.24 17.84
C LEU A 311 -11.38 1.86 18.37
N HIS A 312 -11.56 1.91 19.69
CA HIS A 312 -12.79 1.61 20.41
C HIS A 312 -13.24 2.79 21.30
#